data_AF-A0A7U4DMW9-F1
#
_entry.id   AF-A0A7U4DMW9-F1
#
_cell.length_a   1.000
_cell.length_b   1.000
_cell.length_c   1.000
_cell.angle_alpha   90.00
_cell.angle_beta   90.00
_cell.angle_gamma   90.00
#
_symmetry.space_group_name_H-M   'P 1'
#
loop_
_entity.id
_entity.type
_entity.pdbx_description
1 polymer ?
#
loop_
_entity_poly.entity_id
_entity_poly.type
_entity_poly.pdbx_seq_one_letter_code
_entity_poly.pdbx_strand_id
1 'polypeptide(L)' 'MAKGTRRNHSAAFKAKVALEAIVGEKTLGELAQHYEVHPTQITTWKRQLTESAAGVQLGQTQNPSITNG' A
#
# COMPACT_ATOMS: atom_id res chain seq x y z
N MET A 1 26.60 6.24 9.14
CA MET A 1 26.35 6.44 7.69
C MET A 1 26.06 5.10 7.05
N ALA A 2 24.80 4.81 6.74
CA ALA A 2 24.33 3.89 5.69
C ALA A 2 22.80 3.97 5.71
N LYS A 3 22.30 4.89 4.89
CA LYS A 3 20.88 5.16 4.64
C LYS A 3 20.19 3.84 4.31
N GLY A 4 19.42 3.31 5.26
CA GLY A 4 18.62 2.10 5.05
C GLY A 4 17.88 2.24 3.73
N THR A 5 18.24 1.41 2.75
CA THR A 5 17.56 1.34 1.47
C THR A 5 16.19 0.75 1.76
N ARG A 6 15.25 1.62 2.16
CA ARG A 6 13.84 1.27 2.32
C ARG A 6 13.42 0.68 0.99
N ARG A 7 13.09 -0.62 0.98
CA ARG A 7 12.40 -1.26 -0.13
C ARG A 7 11.03 -0.61 -0.23
N ASN A 8 11.00 0.51 -0.95
CA ASN A 8 9.82 1.30 -1.15
C ASN A 8 9.00 0.60 -2.24
N HIS A 9 7.81 0.11 -1.90
CA HIS A 9 6.86 -0.31 -2.94
C HIS A 9 6.58 0.89 -3.85
N SER A 10 6.74 0.70 -5.15
CA SER A 10 6.52 1.75 -6.14
C SER A 10 5.09 2.28 -6.03
N ALA A 11 4.90 3.55 -6.37
CA ALA A 11 3.56 4.15 -6.37
C ALA A 11 2.59 3.36 -7.27
N ALA A 12 3.10 2.84 -8.40
CA ALA A 12 2.35 1.97 -9.29
C ALA A 12 1.89 0.66 -8.62
N PHE A 13 2.76 0.02 -7.82
CA PHE A 13 2.39 -1.20 -7.10
C PHE A 13 1.28 -0.95 -6.07
N LYS A 14 1.44 0.10 -5.27
CA LYS A 14 0.43 0.50 -4.28
C LYS A 14 -0.91 0.84 -4.93
N ALA A 15 -0.87 1.57 -6.05
CA ALA A 15 -2.07 1.92 -6.82
C ALA A 15 -2.75 0.67 -7.40
N LYS A 16 -1.99 -0.31 -7.91
CA LYS A 16 -2.56 -1.57 -8.42
C LYS A 16 -3.28 -2.35 -7.32
N VAL A 17 -2.62 -2.57 -6.18
CA VAL A 17 -3.19 -3.31 -5.05
C VAL A 17 -4.40 -2.58 -4.45
N ALA A 18 -4.31 -1.25 -4.34
CA ALA A 18 -5.42 -0.40 -3.91
C ALA A 18 -6.61 -0.46 -4.88
N LEU A 19 -6.36 -0.46 -6.19
CA LEU A 19 -7.39 -0.57 -7.22
C LEU A 19 -8.10 -1.91 -7.13
N GLU A 20 -7.38 -3.03 -7.05
CA GLU A 20 -7.98 -4.36 -6.86
C GLU A 20 -8.82 -4.43 -5.58
N ALA A 21 -8.36 -3.79 -4.50
CA ALA A 21 -9.11 -3.67 -3.25
C ALA A 21 -10.35 -2.72 -3.32
N ILE A 22 -10.41 -1.82 -4.30
CA ILE A 22 -11.57 -0.97 -4.58
C ILE A 22 -12.56 -1.70 -5.48
N VAL A 23 -12.07 -2.35 -6.54
CA VAL A 23 -12.89 -3.15 -7.46
C VAL A 23 -13.58 -4.29 -6.71
N GLY A 24 -12.92 -4.85 -5.68
CA GLY A 24 -13.54 -5.84 -4.80
C GLY A 24 -13.59 -7.26 -5.36
N GLU A 25 -12.79 -7.54 -6.40
CA GLU A 25 -12.65 -8.90 -6.97
C GLU A 25 -12.01 -9.88 -5.99
N LYS A 26 -11.17 -9.39 -5.08
CA LYS A 26 -10.49 -10.18 -4.05
C LYS A 26 -10.64 -9.49 -2.71
N THR A 27 -10.78 -10.30 -1.67
CA THR A 27 -10.80 -9.79 -0.30
C THR A 27 -9.45 -9.21 0.09
N LEU A 28 -9.43 -8.30 1.07
CA LEU A 28 -8.18 -7.74 1.60
C LEU A 28 -7.21 -8.83 2.09
N GLY A 29 -7.73 -9.94 2.61
CA GLY A 29 -6.95 -11.09 3.07
C GLY A 29 -6.30 -11.87 1.93
N GLU A 30 -7.02 -12.08 0.82
CA GLU A 30 -6.47 -12.76 -0.36
C GLU A 30 -5.43 -11.89 -1.07
N LEU A 31 -5.69 -10.57 -1.19
CA LEU A 31 -4.72 -9.63 -1.72
C LEU A 31 -3.47 -9.57 -0.84
N ALA A 32 -3.64 -9.63 0.48
CA ALA A 32 -2.54 -9.65 1.43
C ALA A 32 -1.64 -10.88 1.25
N GLN A 33 -2.22 -12.06 1.07
CA GLN A 33 -1.44 -13.27 0.81
C GLN A 33 -0.80 -13.25 -0.59
N HIS A 34 -1.56 -12.85 -1.61
CA HIS A 34 -1.11 -12.87 -3.00
C HIS A 34 0.04 -11.89 -3.27
N TYR A 35 0.02 -10.73 -2.62
CA TYR A 35 1.04 -9.70 -2.77
C TYR A 35 2.07 -9.68 -1.63
N GLU A 36 1.95 -10.61 -0.68
CA GLU A 36 2.77 -10.69 0.55
C GLU A 36 2.79 -9.35 1.32
N VAL A 37 1.62 -8.70 1.41
CA VAL A 37 1.44 -7.40 2.06
C VAL A 37 0.48 -7.54 3.23
N HIS A 38 0.72 -6.84 4.33
CA HIS A 38 -0.22 -6.85 5.45
C HIS A 38 -1.58 -6.21 5.03
N PRO A 39 -2.74 -6.78 5.42
CA PRO A 39 -4.05 -6.23 5.05
C PRO A 39 -4.23 -4.75 5.41
N THR A 40 -3.68 -4.32 6.54
CA THR A 40 -3.66 -2.92 6.98
C THR A 40 -3.00 -1.98 5.96
N GLN A 41 -1.95 -2.43 5.27
CA GLN A 41 -1.27 -1.64 4.23
C GLN A 41 -2.16 -1.45 3.02
N ILE A 42 -2.89 -2.49 2.64
CA ILE A 42 -3.84 -2.45 1.52
C ILE A 42 -4.94 -1.44 1.83
N THR A 43 -5.47 -1.45 3.06
CA THR A 43 -6.44 -0.44 3.52
C THR A 43 -5.86 0.98 3.46
N THR A 44 -4.61 1.16 3.90
CA THR A 44 -3.90 2.45 3.78
C THR A 44 -3.75 2.88 2.32
N TRP A 45 -3.35 1.99 1.42
CA TRP A 45 -3.16 2.32 0.00
C TRP A 45 -4.48 2.59 -0.70
N LYS A 46 -5.53 1.84 -0.39
CA LYS A 46 -6.90 2.08 -0.85
C LYS A 46 -7.36 3.49 -0.49
N ARG A 47 -7.20 3.85 0.79
CA ARG A 47 -7.52 5.20 1.28
C ARG A 47 -6.68 6.27 0.59
N GLN A 48 -5.36 6.08 0.50
CA GLN A 48 -4.46 7.00 -0.19
C GLN A 48 -4.83 7.17 -1.67
N LEU A 49 -5.27 6.11 -2.35
CA LEU A 49 -5.67 6.17 -3.76
C LEU A 49 -6.96 6.98 -3.92
N THR A 50 -7.96 6.77 -3.06
CA THR A 50 -9.20 7.56 -3.06
C THR A 50 -8.94 9.03 -2.71
N GLU A 51 -8.10 9.30 -1.71
CA GLU A 51 -7.70 10.67 -1.32
C GLU A 51 -6.83 11.36 -2.37
N SER A 52 -5.97 10.61 -3.08
CA SER A 52 -5.17 11.14 -4.19
C SER A 52 -6.02 11.42 -5.43
N ALA A 53 -7.04 10.60 -5.70
CA ALA A 53 -8.02 10.88 -6.75
C ALA A 53 -8.83 12.16 -6.46
N ALA A 54 -9.01 12.50 -5.17
CA ALA A 54 -9.57 13.78 -4.73
C ALA A 54 -8.55 14.94 -4.73
N GLY A 55 -7.30 14.72 -5.17
CA GLY A 55 -6.27 15.74 -5.35
C GLY A 55 -5.44 16.10 -4.11
N VAL A 56 -5.50 15.32 -3.02
CA VAL A 56 -5.00 15.77 -1.70
C VAL A 56 -3.58 15.32 -1.32
N GLN A 57 -2.95 14.33 -1.96
CA GLN A 57 -1.68 13.80 -1.45
C GLN A 57 -0.46 14.05 -2.39
N LEU A 58 0.13 15.24 -2.30
CA LEU A 58 1.50 15.48 -2.74
C LEU A 58 2.48 14.95 -1.69
N GLY A 59 2.86 13.67 -1.88
CA GLY A 59 4.02 13.05 -1.24
C GLY A 59 3.79 12.61 0.20
N GLN A 60 3.77 11.29 0.44
CA GLN A 60 4.49 10.71 1.58
C GLN A 60 4.56 9.17 1.52
N THR A 61 5.79 8.69 1.51
CA THR A 61 6.20 7.30 1.64
C THR A 61 5.87 6.77 3.03
N GLN A 62 4.68 6.17 3.20
CA GLN A 62 4.37 5.44 4.43
C GLN A 62 4.89 4.00 4.31
N ASN A 63 5.86 3.70 5.18
CA ASN A 63 6.37 2.38 5.53
C ASN A 63 5.76 2.03 6.89
N PRO A 64 4.76 1.14 6.98
CA PRO A 64 4.40 0.57 8.25
C PRO A 64 5.51 -0.39 8.64
N SER A 65 6.33 0.05 9.59
CA SER A 65 7.28 -0.80 10.29
C SER A 65 6.51 -1.88 11.04
N ILE A 66 6.22 -3.00 10.40
CA ILE A 66 5.96 -4.25 11.12
C ILE A 66 7.31 -4.95 11.22
N THR A 67 8.02 -4.67 12.31
CA THR A 67 9.12 -5.53 12.76
C THR A 67 8.46 -6.82 13.24
N ASN A 68 8.80 -7.96 12.66
CA ASN A 68 8.52 -9.25 13.26
C ASN A 68 9.88 -9.90 13.48
N GLY A 69 10.29 -9.88 14.75
CA GLY A 69 11.42 -10.67 15.26
C GLY A 69 10.94 -12.05 15.67
#